data_AF-A0A9P8IN15-F1
#
_entry.id   AF-A0A9P8IN15-F1
#
_cell.length_a   1.000
_cell.length_b   1.000
_cell.length_c   1.000
_cell.angle_alpha   90.00
_cell.angle_beta   90.00
_cell.angle_gamma   90.00
#
_symmetry.space_group_name_H-M   'P 1'
#
loop_
_entity.id
_entity.type
_entity.pdbx_description
1 polymer ?
#
loop_
_entity_poly.entity_id
_entity_poly.type
_entity_poly.pdbx_seq_one_letter_code
_entity_poly.pdbx_strand_id
1 'polypeptide(L)'
;MRAQNGRQWSLAPERVGWKELLDRLAGAAWIVNRKDYQELGLACAEDILYSPATEEEISEAEAKVGELPSDFKDMVRVANGFKGGWHFLNGGINGLDDINLADDDVENYTWFLGDLDQDTHSKVIALSPATECDGFMHFMISPAYWRNPENSNGETFSDGEYPYWQWASWQAGETSWHSFREWVATEVEQLERMVKKRKTLDDDD
;
A
#
# COMPACT_ATOMS: atom_id res chain seq x y z
N MET A 1 15.99 7.09 -5.45
CA MET A 1 16.29 7.78 -6.74
C MET A 1 15.01 7.74 -7.57
N ARG A 2 14.24 8.84 -7.62
CA ARG A 2 12.96 8.92 -8.36
C ARG A 2 13.20 8.62 -9.84
N ALA A 3 12.50 7.64 -10.40
CA ALA A 3 12.48 7.43 -11.83
C ALA A 3 11.75 8.62 -12.47
N GLN A 4 12.48 9.49 -13.16
CA GLN A 4 11.92 10.65 -13.84
C GLN A 4 10.93 10.20 -14.94
N ASN A 5 9.63 10.35 -14.67
CA ASN A 5 8.54 10.77 -15.56
C ASN A 5 8.35 10.09 -16.94
N GLY A 6 8.55 8.77 -17.06
CA GLY A 6 8.24 8.07 -18.33
C GLY A 6 7.63 6.68 -18.21
N ARG A 7 7.97 5.90 -17.17
CA ARG A 7 7.46 4.52 -17.01
C ARG A 7 6.14 4.45 -16.24
N GLN A 8 6.00 5.18 -15.12
CA GLN A 8 4.75 5.20 -14.33
C GLN A 8 3.52 5.61 -15.16
N TRP A 9 3.71 6.37 -16.24
CA TRP A 9 2.64 6.72 -17.19
C TRP A 9 2.06 5.51 -17.95
N SER A 10 2.80 4.40 -18.05
CA SER A 10 2.26 3.15 -18.62
C SER A 10 1.29 2.44 -17.67
N LEU A 11 1.42 2.70 -16.37
CA LEU A 11 0.55 2.17 -15.31
C LEU A 11 -0.40 3.23 -14.76
N ALA A 12 -0.60 4.33 -15.48
CA ALA A 12 -1.50 5.40 -15.06
C ALA A 12 -2.95 4.88 -14.94
N PRO A 13 -3.75 5.41 -13.99
CA PRO A 13 -5.11 4.93 -13.70
C PRO A 13 -6.05 4.96 -14.90
N GLU A 14 -5.86 5.90 -15.83
CA GLU A 14 -6.65 6.01 -17.07
C GLU A 14 -6.34 4.91 -18.11
N ARG A 15 -5.32 4.07 -17.86
CA ARG A 15 -4.87 3.01 -18.76
C ARG A 15 -4.99 1.62 -18.18
N VAL A 16 -4.65 1.48 -16.91
CA VAL A 16 -4.55 0.20 -16.22
C VAL A 16 -5.46 0.25 -14.99
N GLY A 17 -6.53 -0.55 -15.00
CA GLY A 17 -7.41 -0.70 -13.85
C GLY A 17 -6.79 -1.56 -12.75
N TRP A 18 -7.41 -1.54 -11.56
CA TRP A 18 -6.93 -2.30 -10.39
C TRP A 18 -6.75 -3.79 -10.66
N LYS A 19 -7.70 -4.42 -11.36
CA LYS A 19 -7.60 -5.83 -11.73
C LYS A 19 -6.32 -6.15 -12.50
N GLU A 20 -6.07 -5.44 -13.60
CA GLU A 20 -4.87 -5.66 -14.38
C GLU A 20 -3.60 -5.34 -13.57
N LEU A 21 -3.63 -4.28 -12.76
CA LEU A 21 -2.48 -3.89 -11.95
C LEU A 21 -2.11 -4.97 -10.92
N LEU A 22 -3.10 -5.53 -10.22
CA LEU A 22 -2.91 -6.57 -9.22
C LEU A 22 -2.54 -7.93 -9.85
N ASP A 23 -3.14 -8.28 -10.98
CA ASP A 23 -2.78 -9.49 -11.73
C ASP A 23 -1.29 -9.43 -12.16
N ARG A 24 -0.82 -8.26 -12.58
CA ARG A 24 0.60 -8.03 -12.94
C ARG A 24 1.51 -8.06 -11.72
N LEU A 25 1.09 -7.47 -10.60
CA LEU A 25 1.81 -7.55 -9.33
C LEU A 25 2.01 -9.00 -8.92
N ALA A 26 0.92 -9.76 -8.81
CA ALA A 26 0.94 -11.16 -8.42
C ALA A 26 1.80 -12.02 -9.36
N GLY A 27 1.62 -11.86 -10.67
CA GLY A 27 2.38 -12.59 -11.68
C GLY A 27 3.88 -12.33 -11.61
N ALA A 28 4.29 -11.07 -11.47
CA ALA A 28 5.71 -10.71 -11.37
C ALA A 28 6.30 -11.11 -9.99
N ALA A 29 5.56 -10.90 -8.90
CA ALA A 29 5.95 -11.29 -7.55
C ALA A 29 6.18 -12.81 -7.44
N TRP A 30 5.29 -13.62 -8.01
CA TRP A 30 5.44 -15.08 -8.04
C TRP A 30 6.69 -15.55 -8.78
N ILE A 31 7.15 -14.82 -9.80
CA ILE A 31 8.38 -15.14 -10.52
C ILE A 31 9.60 -14.76 -9.69
N VAL A 32 9.57 -13.57 -9.09
CA VAL A 32 10.71 -12.97 -8.38
C VAL A 32 10.95 -13.60 -7.00
N ASN A 33 9.86 -13.97 -6.30
CA ASN A 33 9.89 -14.48 -4.92
C ASN A 33 9.26 -15.88 -4.78
N ARG A 34 9.40 -16.72 -5.82
CA ARG A 34 8.70 -18.02 -5.88
C ARG A 34 8.96 -18.90 -4.66
N LYS A 35 10.22 -18.98 -4.24
CA LYS A 35 10.66 -19.93 -3.22
C LYS A 35 10.00 -19.62 -1.88
N ASP A 36 10.07 -18.38 -1.43
CA ASP A 36 9.45 -17.95 -0.18
C ASP A 36 7.92 -18.13 -0.23
N TYR A 37 7.27 -17.81 -1.35
CA TYR A 37 5.85 -18.06 -1.50
C TYR A 37 5.48 -19.55 -1.42
N GLN A 38 6.32 -20.44 -1.97
CA GLN A 38 6.12 -21.89 -1.84
C GLN A 38 6.34 -22.36 -0.40
N GLU A 39 7.28 -21.79 0.33
CA GLU A 39 7.49 -22.05 1.76
C GLU A 39 6.32 -21.56 2.61
N LEU A 40 5.65 -20.48 2.19
CA LEU A 40 4.37 -19.99 2.74
C LEU A 40 3.15 -20.83 2.28
N GLY A 41 3.34 -21.86 1.46
CA GLY A 41 2.29 -22.78 1.02
C GLY A 41 1.44 -22.31 -0.15
N LEU A 42 1.87 -21.28 -0.89
CA LEU A 42 1.19 -20.85 -2.12
C LEU A 42 1.58 -21.76 -3.29
N ALA A 43 0.64 -22.02 -4.19
CA ALA A 43 0.83 -22.87 -5.35
C ALA A 43 1.00 -22.07 -6.65
N CYS A 44 0.40 -20.88 -6.72
CA CYS A 44 0.46 -20.02 -7.90
C CYS A 44 0.38 -18.51 -7.57
N ALA A 45 0.48 -17.68 -8.60
CA ALA A 45 0.43 -16.23 -8.46
C ALA A 45 -0.91 -15.74 -7.92
N GLU A 46 -2.00 -16.38 -8.32
CA GLU A 46 -3.36 -16.04 -7.90
C GLU A 46 -3.53 -16.19 -6.38
N ASP A 47 -2.80 -17.11 -5.73
CA ASP A 47 -2.85 -17.32 -4.28
C ASP A 47 -2.21 -16.16 -3.48
N ILE A 48 -1.50 -15.25 -4.16
CA ILE A 48 -0.93 -14.04 -3.56
C ILE A 48 -2.02 -13.02 -3.24
N LEU A 49 -3.06 -12.93 -4.09
CA LEU A 49 -4.15 -11.98 -3.92
C LEU A 49 -5.20 -12.56 -2.98
N TYR A 50 -5.72 -11.73 -2.07
CA TYR A 50 -6.86 -12.13 -1.24
C TYR A 50 -8.17 -12.04 -2.00
N SER A 51 -9.20 -12.72 -1.48
CA SER A 51 -10.55 -12.62 -2.01
C SER A 51 -11.01 -11.15 -2.01
N PRO A 52 -11.82 -10.74 -3.01
CA PRO A 52 -12.40 -9.40 -3.01
C PRO A 52 -13.24 -9.14 -1.75
N ALA A 53 -13.18 -7.90 -1.25
CA ALA A 53 -14.05 -7.41 -0.19
C ALA A 53 -15.47 -7.14 -0.71
N THR A 54 -16.45 -7.40 0.14
CA THR A 54 -17.87 -7.07 -0.05
C THR A 54 -18.14 -5.60 0.32
N GLU A 55 -19.27 -5.06 -0.14
CA GLU A 55 -19.66 -3.70 0.24
C GLU A 55 -20.00 -3.62 1.74
N GLU A 56 -20.48 -4.72 2.34
CA GLU A 56 -20.67 -4.84 3.78
C GLU A 56 -19.36 -4.70 4.54
N GLU A 57 -18.30 -5.45 4.17
CA GLU A 57 -16.98 -5.36 4.80
C GLU A 57 -16.37 -3.95 4.64
N ILE A 58 -16.52 -3.32 3.47
CA ILE A 58 -16.09 -1.94 3.25
C ILE A 58 -16.84 -0.98 4.17
N SER A 59 -18.15 -1.15 4.31
CA SER A 59 -18.98 -0.31 5.17
C SER A 59 -18.63 -0.47 6.65
N GLU A 60 -18.33 -1.69 7.09
CA GLU A 60 -17.87 -1.98 8.45
C GLU A 60 -16.51 -1.36 8.74
N ALA A 61 -15.56 -1.44 7.79
CA ALA A 61 -14.28 -0.77 7.89
C ALA A 61 -14.43 0.75 7.98
N GLU A 62 -15.27 1.37 7.13
CA GLU A 62 -15.53 2.81 7.17
C GLU A 62 -16.19 3.25 8.48
N ALA A 63 -17.07 2.42 9.05
CA ALA A 63 -17.65 2.69 10.37
C ALA A 63 -16.60 2.65 11.49
N LYS A 64 -15.53 1.86 11.32
CA LYS A 64 -14.45 1.70 12.30
C LYS A 64 -13.41 2.82 12.23
N VAL A 65 -12.94 3.18 11.03
CA VAL A 65 -11.79 4.09 10.85
C VAL A 65 -12.13 5.41 10.15
N GLY A 66 -13.39 5.61 9.76
CA GLY A 66 -13.82 6.75 8.95
C GLY A 66 -13.78 6.47 7.45
N GLU A 67 -14.12 7.48 6.64
CA GLU A 67 -14.16 7.35 5.18
C GLU A 67 -12.82 6.81 4.65
N LEU A 68 -12.91 5.80 3.77
CA LEU A 68 -11.75 5.24 3.09
C LEU A 68 -11.55 5.92 1.73
N PRO A 69 -10.30 6.07 1.26
CA PRO A 69 -10.01 6.54 -0.09
C PRO A 69 -10.74 5.73 -1.16
N SER A 70 -11.28 6.42 -2.18
CA SER A 70 -12.11 5.78 -3.20
C SER A 70 -11.33 4.74 -4.02
N ASP A 71 -10.08 5.02 -4.35
CA ASP A 71 -9.22 4.09 -5.08
C ASP A 71 -8.85 2.87 -4.23
N PHE A 72 -8.62 3.04 -2.92
CA PHE A 72 -8.41 1.92 -1.99
C PHE A 72 -9.66 1.03 -1.92
N LYS A 73 -10.86 1.62 -1.88
CA LYS A 73 -12.11 0.87 -1.98
C LYS A 73 -12.21 0.10 -3.29
N ASP A 74 -11.82 0.71 -4.41
CA ASP A 74 -11.80 0.03 -5.70
C ASP A 74 -10.77 -1.10 -5.78
N MET A 75 -9.64 -0.97 -5.06
CA MET A 75 -8.65 -2.04 -4.90
C MET A 75 -9.23 -3.22 -4.13
N VAL A 76 -9.81 -2.98 -2.95
CA VAL A 76 -10.33 -4.07 -2.10
C VAL A 76 -11.52 -4.79 -2.75
N ARG A 77 -12.32 -4.11 -3.57
CA ARG A 77 -13.36 -4.73 -4.43
C ARG A 77 -12.81 -5.69 -5.48
N VAL A 78 -11.52 -5.62 -5.79
CA VAL A 78 -10.84 -6.53 -6.72
C VAL A 78 -10.09 -7.62 -5.96
N ALA A 79 -9.37 -7.25 -4.90
CA ALA A 79 -8.73 -8.17 -3.97
C ALA A 79 -8.54 -7.45 -2.64
N ASN A 80 -8.96 -8.04 -1.52
CA ASN A 80 -8.84 -7.45 -0.17
C ASN A 80 -7.39 -7.47 0.35
N GLY A 81 -6.45 -6.95 -0.43
CA GLY A 81 -5.02 -7.02 -0.16
C GLY A 81 -4.31 -8.18 -0.88
N PHE A 82 -3.05 -8.35 -0.52
CA PHE A 82 -2.15 -9.32 -1.14
C PHE A 82 -0.96 -9.65 -0.22
N LYS A 83 -0.39 -10.84 -0.37
CA LYS A 83 0.74 -11.33 0.44
C LYS A 83 2.08 -10.79 -0.03
N GLY A 84 2.88 -10.30 0.90
CA GLY A 84 4.29 -10.00 0.69
C GLY A 84 5.21 -11.10 1.22
N GLY A 85 6.38 -10.68 1.70
CA GLY A 85 7.32 -11.49 2.46
C GLY A 85 8.09 -10.63 3.45
N TRP A 86 9.03 -11.24 4.17
CA TRP A 86 9.71 -10.62 5.32
C TRP A 86 10.36 -9.26 4.99
N HIS A 87 11.09 -9.15 3.88
CA HIS A 87 11.59 -7.89 3.31
C HIS A 87 11.06 -7.63 1.89
N PHE A 88 9.90 -8.21 1.56
CA PHE A 88 9.37 -8.17 0.20
C PHE A 88 7.97 -7.58 0.17
N LEU A 89 7.75 -6.57 -0.67
CA LEU A 89 6.51 -5.79 -0.73
C LEU A 89 6.08 -5.25 0.65
N ASN A 90 7.05 -5.07 1.56
CA ASN A 90 6.84 -4.66 2.95
C ASN A 90 5.76 -5.50 3.67
N GLY A 91 5.77 -6.82 3.45
CA GLY A 91 4.79 -7.74 4.04
C GLY A 91 3.46 -7.81 3.32
N GLY A 92 3.26 -7.03 2.25
CA GLY A 92 1.97 -6.94 1.56
C GLY A 92 0.92 -6.27 2.45
N ILE A 93 -0.36 -6.41 2.11
CA ILE A 93 -1.45 -5.70 2.79
C ILE A 93 -2.54 -6.69 3.16
N ASN A 94 -2.97 -6.67 4.43
CA ASN A 94 -4.07 -7.52 4.92
C ASN A 94 -5.47 -6.94 4.64
N GLY A 95 -5.54 -5.91 3.79
CA GLY A 95 -6.78 -5.27 3.39
C GLY A 95 -7.55 -4.70 4.58
N LEU A 96 -8.84 -5.04 4.64
CA LEU A 96 -9.76 -4.59 5.68
C LEU A 96 -9.71 -5.45 6.96
N ASP A 97 -9.10 -6.63 6.92
CA ASP A 97 -9.22 -7.62 8.02
C ASP A 97 -8.48 -7.19 9.30
N ASP A 98 -7.54 -6.24 9.18
CA ASP A 98 -6.85 -5.63 10.33
C ASP A 98 -6.58 -4.13 10.12
N ILE A 99 -7.64 -3.42 9.71
CA ILE A 99 -7.63 -1.96 9.59
C ILE A 99 -7.98 -1.30 10.92
N ASN A 100 -7.14 -0.37 11.39
CA ASN A 100 -7.36 0.34 12.65
C ASN A 100 -7.00 1.82 12.51
N LEU A 101 -7.39 2.64 13.48
CA LEU A 101 -6.76 3.95 13.65
C LEU A 101 -5.37 3.71 14.25
N ALA A 102 -4.39 4.52 13.84
CA ALA A 102 -3.06 4.51 14.44
C ALA A 102 -3.15 4.82 15.94
N ASP A 103 -2.18 4.30 16.69
CA ASP A 103 -2.10 4.52 18.12
C ASP A 103 -1.63 5.94 18.47
N ASP A 104 -1.58 6.22 19.78
CA ASP A 104 -1.22 7.54 20.31
C ASP A 104 0.24 7.95 19.98
N ASP A 105 1.07 7.03 19.49
CA ASP A 105 2.47 7.25 19.11
C ASP A 105 2.65 7.55 17.61
N VAL A 106 1.55 7.83 16.89
CA VAL A 106 1.54 8.14 15.45
C VAL A 106 2.48 9.29 15.05
N GLU A 107 2.79 10.19 15.98
CA GLU A 107 3.81 11.24 15.83
C GLU A 107 5.19 10.69 15.42
N ASN A 108 5.51 9.47 15.83
CA ASN A 108 6.75 8.81 15.45
C ASN A 108 6.73 8.29 14.00
N TYR A 109 5.55 8.27 13.37
CA TYR A 109 5.30 7.66 12.06
C TYR A 109 4.93 8.70 10.99
N THR A 110 4.68 9.97 11.34
CA THR A 110 4.14 11.02 10.44
C THR A 110 5.08 12.20 10.18
N TRP A 111 6.40 12.04 10.34
CA TRP A 111 7.36 13.16 10.30
C TRP A 111 7.29 14.05 9.04
N PHE A 112 6.93 13.50 7.87
CA PHE A 112 6.77 14.26 6.62
C PHE A 112 5.53 15.16 6.57
N LEU A 113 4.51 14.88 7.40
CA LEU A 113 3.26 15.66 7.42
C LEU A 113 3.36 16.92 8.30
N GLY A 114 4.50 17.12 8.98
CA GLY A 114 4.74 18.24 9.88
C GLY A 114 3.94 18.14 11.19
N ASP A 115 3.79 19.26 11.90
CA ASP A 115 2.93 19.35 13.09
C ASP A 115 1.46 19.23 12.67
N LEU A 116 0.99 18.00 12.49
CA LEU A 116 -0.44 17.70 12.43
C LEU A 116 -1.05 18.04 13.80
N ASP A 117 -2.31 18.49 13.82
CA ASP A 117 -2.98 18.68 15.08
C ASP A 117 -3.32 17.32 15.72
N GLN A 118 -3.52 17.32 17.04
CA GLN A 118 -3.84 16.09 17.78
C GLN A 118 -5.13 15.42 17.27
N ASP A 119 -6.03 16.17 16.62
CA ASP A 119 -7.24 15.63 16.01
C ASP A 119 -6.91 14.75 14.81
N THR A 120 -5.91 15.10 13.99
CA THR A 120 -5.51 14.27 12.84
C THR A 120 -4.65 13.08 13.17
N HIS A 121 -3.84 13.15 14.22
CA HIS A 121 -3.20 11.95 14.76
C HIS A 121 -4.22 10.85 15.03
N SER A 122 -5.38 11.22 15.59
CA SER A 122 -6.48 10.28 15.85
C SER A 122 -7.22 9.76 14.61
N LYS A 123 -6.83 10.20 13.40
CA LYS A 123 -7.48 9.88 12.11
C LYS A 123 -6.54 9.27 11.07
N VAL A 124 -5.29 9.01 11.46
CA VAL A 124 -4.40 8.17 10.66
C VAL A 124 -4.93 6.74 10.72
N ILE A 125 -5.06 6.14 9.55
CA ILE A 125 -5.50 4.76 9.39
C ILE A 125 -4.25 3.91 9.24
N ALA A 126 -4.08 2.93 10.13
CA ALA A 126 -3.05 1.91 10.06
C ALA A 126 -3.63 0.63 9.44
N LEU A 127 -2.88 0.08 8.50
CA LEU A 127 -3.14 -1.20 7.84
C LEU A 127 -2.01 -2.16 8.21
N SER A 128 -2.38 -3.33 8.71
CA SER A 128 -1.40 -4.37 9.02
C SER A 128 -0.87 -5.04 7.74
N PRO A 129 0.39 -5.46 7.75
CA PRO A 129 0.95 -6.28 6.69
C PRO A 129 0.25 -7.65 6.62
N ALA A 130 0.21 -8.25 5.43
CA ALA A 130 -0.40 -9.56 5.23
C ALA A 130 0.45 -10.72 5.77
N THR A 131 1.76 -10.51 5.88
CA THR A 131 2.74 -11.47 6.39
C THR A 131 3.70 -10.76 7.34
N GLU A 132 4.20 -11.47 8.34
CA GLU A 132 5.25 -10.94 9.23
C GLU A 132 6.42 -10.37 8.41
N CYS A 133 6.77 -9.12 8.67
CA CYS A 133 7.68 -8.34 7.82
C CYS A 133 8.51 -7.34 8.60
N ASP A 134 9.24 -7.82 9.60
CA ASP A 134 10.21 -7.03 10.35
C ASP A 134 9.65 -5.71 10.91
N GLY A 135 8.36 -5.70 11.29
CA GLY A 135 7.68 -4.54 11.86
C GLY A 135 7.31 -3.43 10.88
N PHE A 136 7.28 -3.68 9.56
CA PHE A 136 6.66 -2.73 8.62
C PHE A 136 5.17 -2.56 8.89
N MET A 137 4.72 -1.30 8.86
CA MET A 137 3.32 -0.90 8.92
C MET A 137 2.99 0.03 7.77
N HIS A 138 1.72 0.02 7.38
CA HIS A 138 1.20 0.82 6.27
C HIS A 138 0.22 1.84 6.81
N PHE A 139 0.27 3.07 6.30
CA PHE A 139 -0.53 4.17 6.82
C PHE A 139 -1.15 5.00 5.71
N MET A 140 -2.34 5.53 5.98
CA MET A 140 -3.02 6.50 5.14
C MET A 140 -3.87 7.47 5.96
N ILE A 141 -4.33 8.56 5.37
CA ILE A 141 -5.25 9.51 6.03
C ILE A 141 -6.63 9.47 5.36
N SER A 142 -7.67 9.50 6.19
CA SER A 142 -9.06 9.55 5.70
C SER A 142 -9.31 10.76 4.78
N PRO A 143 -10.05 10.59 3.66
CA PRO A 143 -10.39 11.68 2.74
C PRO A 143 -11.08 12.88 3.37
N ALA A 144 -11.87 12.66 4.42
CA ALA A 144 -12.53 13.74 5.14
C ALA A 144 -11.54 14.77 5.72
N TYR A 145 -10.30 14.37 6.00
CA TYR A 145 -9.33 15.20 6.70
C TYR A 145 -8.32 15.88 5.78
N TRP A 146 -7.70 15.16 4.83
CA TRP A 146 -6.71 15.79 3.94
C TRP A 146 -7.35 16.75 2.93
N ARG A 147 -8.65 16.57 2.61
CA ARG A 147 -9.40 17.53 1.78
C ARG A 147 -9.62 18.87 2.48
N ASN A 148 -9.36 18.99 3.79
CA ASN A 148 -9.40 20.26 4.50
C ASN A 148 -8.07 21.03 4.29
N PRO A 149 -8.08 22.17 3.58
CA PRO A 149 -6.86 22.94 3.28
C PRO A 149 -6.16 23.51 4.52
N GLU A 150 -6.88 23.65 5.64
CA GLU A 150 -6.30 24.13 6.91
C GLU A 150 -5.36 23.08 7.54
N ASN A 151 -5.49 21.82 7.13
CA ASN A 151 -4.87 20.68 7.77
C ASN A 151 -3.70 20.07 6.99
N SER A 152 -3.46 20.53 5.76
CA SER A 152 -2.49 19.92 4.85
C SER A 152 -1.13 20.63 4.80
N ASN A 153 -0.84 21.55 5.74
CA ASN A 153 0.39 22.37 5.76
C ASN A 153 0.71 23.05 4.40
N GLY A 154 -0.31 23.30 3.57
CA GLY A 154 -0.18 23.86 2.24
C GLY A 154 0.07 22.86 1.11
N GLU A 155 0.16 21.55 1.39
CA GLU A 155 0.09 20.51 0.36
C GLU A 155 -1.32 20.43 -0.21
N THR A 156 -1.42 20.37 -1.54
CA THR A 156 -2.69 20.22 -2.25
C THR A 156 -2.65 18.88 -2.97
N PHE A 157 -3.47 17.95 -2.49
CA PHE A 157 -3.69 16.66 -3.15
C PHE A 157 -4.84 16.82 -4.15
N SER A 158 -4.65 16.29 -5.35
CA SER A 158 -5.68 16.27 -6.39
C SER A 158 -6.80 15.30 -6.03
N ASP A 159 -7.95 15.38 -6.72
CA ASP A 159 -9.02 14.39 -6.54
C ASP A 159 -8.49 12.97 -6.81
N GLY A 160 -8.55 12.12 -5.78
CA GLY A 160 -8.05 10.74 -5.81
C GLY A 160 -6.63 10.54 -5.29
N GLU A 161 -5.91 11.62 -4.93
CA GLU A 161 -4.63 11.54 -4.24
C GLU A 161 -4.82 11.64 -2.73
N TYR A 162 -3.99 10.96 -1.96
CA TYR A 162 -3.96 11.02 -0.50
C TYR A 162 -2.60 10.52 0.00
N PRO A 163 -2.12 11.01 1.15
CA PRO A 163 -0.86 10.56 1.69
C PRO A 163 -0.97 9.08 2.07
N TYR A 164 -0.08 8.29 1.47
CA TYR A 164 0.16 6.90 1.84
C TYR A 164 1.64 6.74 2.14
N TRP A 165 1.98 6.08 3.23
CA TRP A 165 3.36 5.85 3.60
C TRP A 165 3.55 4.55 4.36
N GLN A 166 4.80 4.15 4.46
CA GLN A 166 5.22 2.95 5.17
C GLN A 166 6.32 3.30 6.14
N TRP A 167 6.33 2.62 7.29
CA TRP A 167 7.29 2.86 8.35
C TRP A 167 7.60 1.57 9.12
N ALA A 168 8.84 1.49 9.61
CA ALA A 168 9.29 0.49 10.57
C ALA A 168 10.23 1.17 11.58
N SER A 169 10.25 0.69 12.83
CA SER A 169 10.99 1.33 13.94
C SER A 169 12.49 1.42 13.77
N TRP A 170 13.06 0.53 12.95
CA TRP A 170 14.48 0.50 12.63
C TRP A 170 14.83 1.32 11.38
N GLN A 171 13.84 1.75 10.59
CA GLN A 171 14.09 2.52 9.37
C GLN A 171 14.34 4.00 9.71
N ALA A 172 15.42 4.55 9.17
CA ALA A 172 15.66 5.98 9.24
C ALA A 172 14.73 6.72 8.27
N GLY A 173 13.58 7.17 8.79
CA GLY A 173 12.57 7.90 8.04
C GLY A 173 11.61 7.01 7.25
N GLU A 174 10.65 7.64 6.61
CA GLU A 174 9.54 7.02 5.90
C GLU A 174 9.67 7.14 4.38
N THR A 175 9.01 6.23 3.67
CA THR A 175 8.77 6.38 2.23
C THR A 175 7.29 6.67 2.04
N SER A 176 6.99 7.75 1.31
CA SER A 176 5.63 8.21 1.05
C SER A 176 5.31 8.30 -0.44
N TRP A 177 4.02 8.18 -0.73
CA TRP A 177 3.40 8.23 -2.05
C TRP A 177 2.10 9.07 -1.97
N HIS A 178 1.62 9.52 -3.13
CA HIS A 178 0.39 10.29 -3.27
C HIS A 178 -0.86 9.41 -3.41
N SER A 179 -0.73 8.09 -3.35
CA SER A 179 -1.83 7.14 -3.17
C SER A 179 -1.28 5.73 -2.93
N PHE A 180 -2.13 4.83 -2.41
CA PHE A 180 -1.82 3.41 -2.38
C PHE A 180 -1.58 2.85 -3.78
N ARG A 181 -2.35 3.33 -4.77
CA ARG A 181 -2.19 2.95 -6.16
C ARG A 181 -0.81 3.31 -6.73
N GLU A 182 -0.28 4.48 -6.38
CA GLU A 182 1.06 4.88 -6.83
C GLU A 182 2.15 3.95 -6.29
N TRP A 183 2.05 3.55 -5.01
CA TRP A 183 2.95 2.56 -4.44
C TRP A 183 2.87 1.23 -5.18
N VAL A 184 1.67 0.67 -5.34
CA VAL A 184 1.48 -0.61 -6.05
C VAL A 184 2.02 -0.54 -7.47
N ALA A 185 1.75 0.56 -8.20
CA ALA A 185 2.30 0.75 -9.54
C ALA A 185 3.83 0.77 -9.53
N THR A 186 4.45 1.43 -8.54
CA THR A 186 5.90 1.46 -8.38
C THR A 186 6.46 0.05 -8.18
N GLU A 187 5.84 -0.76 -7.33
CA GLU A 187 6.25 -2.15 -7.10
C GLU A 187 6.12 -3.01 -8.36
N VAL A 188 4.99 -2.92 -9.08
CA VAL A 188 4.78 -3.64 -10.35
C VAL A 188 5.92 -3.34 -11.34
N GLU A 189 6.31 -2.07 -11.50
CA GLU A 189 7.41 -1.71 -12.40
C GLU A 189 8.75 -2.31 -11.98
N GLN A 190 9.03 -2.29 -10.68
CA GLN A 190 10.26 -2.82 -10.13
C GLN A 190 10.34 -4.34 -10.35
N LEU A 191 9.27 -5.06 -10.05
CA LEU A 191 9.18 -6.51 -10.22
C LEU A 191 9.27 -6.91 -11.70
N GLU A 192 8.50 -6.28 -12.58
CA GLU A 192 8.56 -6.58 -14.02
C GLU A 192 9.95 -6.31 -14.62
N ARG A 193 10.66 -5.30 -14.09
CA ARG A 193 12.06 -5.04 -14.47
C ARG A 193 12.99 -6.16 -13.99
N MET A 194 12.80 -6.70 -12.79
CA MET A 194 13.56 -7.85 -12.29
C MET A 194 13.29 -9.08 -13.16
N VAL A 195 12.02 -9.38 -13.44
CA VAL A 195 11.62 -10.47 -14.34
C VAL A 195 12.27 -10.35 -15.72
N LYS A 196 12.25 -9.15 -16.35
CA LYS A 196 12.91 -8.91 -17.64
C LYS A 196 14.42 -9.13 -17.59
N LYS A 197 15.06 -8.83 -16.46
CA LYS A 197 16.49 -9.06 -16.23
C LYS A 197 16.80 -10.50 -15.78
N ARG A 198 15.76 -11.34 -15.59
CA ARG A 198 15.86 -12.68 -15.01
C ARG A 198 16.53 -12.68 -13.63
N LYS A 199 16.24 -11.64 -12.85
CA LYS A 199 16.67 -11.52 -11.46
C LYS A 199 15.60 -12.05 -10.51
N THR A 200 16.02 -12.70 -9.45
CA THR A 200 15.20 -13.03 -8.26
C THR A 200 15.66 -12.20 -7.05
N LEU A 201 14.94 -12.25 -5.93
CA LEU A 201 15.41 -11.60 -4.69
C LEU A 201 16.74 -12.19 -4.22
N ASP A 202 16.93 -13.50 -4.38
CA ASP A 202 18.18 -14.21 -4.07
C ASP A 202 19.42 -13.69 -4.83
N ASP A 203 19.24 -12.91 -5.90
CA ASP A 203 20.37 -12.38 -6.71
C ASP A 203 20.90 -11.02 -6.21
N ASP A 204 20.19 -10.36 -5.30
CA ASP A 204 20.53 -9.02 -4.78
C ASP A 204 21.04 -9.05 -3.31
N ASP A 205 21.29 -10.25 -2.75
CA ASP A 205 21.97 -10.49 -1.44
C ASP A 205 23.50 -10.63 -1.54
#